data_AF-A0AAV3BGE1-F1
#
_entry.id   AF-A0AAV3BGE1-F1
#
_cell.length_a   1.000
_cell.length_b   1.000
_cell.length_c   1.000
_cell.angle_alpha   90.00
_cell.angle_beta   90.00
_cell.angle_gamma   90.00
#
_symmetry.space_group_name_H-M   'P 1'
#
loop_
_entity.id
_entity.type
_entity.pdbx_description
1 polymer ?
#
loop_
_entity_poly.entity_id
_entity_poly.type
_entity_poly.pdbx_seq_one_letter_code
_entity_poly.pdbx_strand_id
1 'polypeptide(L)'
;MKGQKNLHCLLAGILLSISSGSFAQPAAVVSSPGVTVPEPVASTPTMAELLQQPVYKARWQKMVKGQKNLPAWARKGAGTSGPYENITWGAQQYKVGSLCKPHDCSNNFMWVAFSNDKKHVWGLRVTVADKPEALDNPSKFATYQWLGRPNENIQAMLTAQLEKDPNWR
;
A
#
# COMPACT_ATOMS: atom_id res chain seq x y z
N MET A 1 18.45 -53.43 14.29
CA MET A 1 17.19 -53.13 15.02
C MET A 1 16.28 -52.36 14.08
N LYS A 2 15.23 -53.01 13.55
CA LYS A 2 14.23 -52.41 12.64
C LYS A 2 13.08 -51.83 13.49
N GLY A 3 12.60 -50.64 13.13
CA GLY A 3 11.44 -50.01 13.76
C GLY A 3 10.55 -49.31 12.72
N GLN A 4 9.69 -50.08 12.07
CA GLN A 4 8.45 -49.61 11.41
C GLN A 4 7.38 -49.33 12.48
N LYS A 5 6.50 -48.35 12.22
CA LYS A 5 5.06 -48.31 12.58
C LYS A 5 4.49 -46.93 12.25
N ASN A 6 3.26 -46.71 11.80
CA ASN A 6 2.25 -47.50 11.07
C ASN A 6 1.18 -46.47 10.65
N LEU A 7 0.67 -46.62 9.43
CA LEU A 7 -0.48 -45.91 8.87
C LEU A 7 -1.76 -46.55 9.41
N HIS A 8 -2.71 -45.75 9.92
CA HIS A 8 -4.03 -46.23 10.30
C HIS A 8 -5.11 -45.57 9.42
N CYS A 9 -5.67 -46.36 8.52
CA CYS A 9 -7.03 -46.20 7.99
C CYS A 9 -7.96 -47.06 8.83
N LEU A 10 -9.11 -46.52 9.25
CA LEU A 10 -10.27 -47.29 9.69
C LEU A 10 -11.54 -46.68 9.08
N LEU A 11 -12.31 -47.54 8.42
CA LEU A 11 -13.62 -47.35 7.80
C LEU A 11 -14.72 -47.91 8.71
N ALA A 12 -15.91 -47.29 8.73
CA ALA A 12 -17.27 -47.87 8.88
C ALA A 12 -18.27 -46.69 9.05
N GLY A 13 -19.25 -46.45 8.16
CA GLY A 13 -20.63 -47.02 8.14
C GLY A 13 -21.57 -46.23 9.10
N ILE A 14 -22.83 -45.85 8.87
CA ILE A 14 -23.94 -46.33 8.02
C ILE A 14 -25.17 -45.36 8.16
N LEU A 15 -25.91 -45.17 7.06
CA LEU A 15 -27.38 -44.95 6.82
C LEU A 15 -28.25 -43.80 7.44
N LEU A 16 -28.82 -43.02 6.49
CA LEU A 16 -30.22 -42.56 6.26
C LEU A 16 -31.13 -42.03 7.39
N SER A 17 -31.64 -40.81 7.21
CA SER A 17 -33.02 -40.39 7.58
C SER A 17 -33.46 -39.18 6.75
N ILE A 18 -34.64 -39.27 6.14
CA ILE A 18 -35.27 -38.30 5.25
C ILE A 18 -36.27 -37.48 6.07
N SER A 19 -36.29 -36.16 5.94
CA SER A 19 -37.46 -35.36 6.31
C SER A 19 -37.69 -34.23 5.30
N SER A 20 -38.88 -34.28 4.73
CA SER A 20 -39.40 -33.46 3.64
C SER A 20 -39.55 -31.97 4.01
N GLY A 21 -39.42 -31.12 3.00
CA GLY A 21 -39.23 -29.67 3.14
C GLY A 21 -40.48 -28.81 3.37
N SER A 22 -40.27 -27.50 3.22
CA SER A 22 -41.33 -26.50 3.03
C SER A 22 -40.80 -25.30 2.25
N PHE A 23 -41.44 -25.11 1.09
CA PHE A 23 -41.77 -23.88 0.38
C PHE A 23 -40.79 -22.70 0.43
N ALA A 24 -40.00 -22.57 -0.64
CA ALA A 24 -39.51 -21.29 -1.12
C ALA A 24 -40.62 -20.58 -1.93
N GLN A 25 -40.89 -19.31 -1.62
CA GLN A 25 -41.70 -18.44 -2.48
C GLN A 25 -40.82 -17.94 -3.64
N PRO A 26 -41.27 -17.98 -4.90
CA PRO A 26 -40.59 -17.27 -5.97
C PRO A 26 -40.91 -15.78 -5.86
N ALA A 27 -39.95 -14.97 -5.39
CA ALA A 27 -39.98 -13.55 -5.65
C ALA A 27 -39.82 -13.36 -7.16
N ALA A 28 -40.87 -12.83 -7.80
CA ALA A 28 -40.89 -12.52 -9.22
C ALA A 28 -39.71 -11.61 -9.56
N VAL A 29 -38.72 -12.18 -10.27
CA VAL A 29 -37.69 -11.40 -10.94
C VAL A 29 -38.35 -10.71 -12.12
N VAL A 30 -38.72 -9.44 -11.92
CA VAL A 30 -39.08 -8.55 -13.01
C VAL A 30 -37.85 -8.43 -13.91
N SER A 31 -37.86 -9.18 -15.01
CA SER A 31 -36.79 -9.17 -16.00
C SER A 31 -36.89 -7.86 -16.78
N SER A 32 -36.27 -6.79 -16.28
CA SER A 32 -36.08 -5.57 -17.07
C SER A 32 -34.90 -5.78 -18.02
N PRO A 33 -35.08 -5.70 -19.34
CA PRO A 33 -33.97 -5.68 -20.27
C PRO A 33 -33.29 -4.31 -20.19
N GLY A 34 -32.00 -4.28 -19.85
CA GLY A 34 -31.15 -3.13 -20.15
C GLY A 34 -30.57 -2.30 -18.98
N VAL A 35 -30.42 -2.86 -17.78
CA VAL A 35 -29.51 -2.24 -16.79
C VAL A 35 -28.16 -2.94 -16.88
N THR A 36 -27.28 -2.43 -17.74
CA THR A 36 -25.85 -2.72 -17.62
C THR A 36 -25.38 -2.09 -16.31
N VAL A 37 -25.33 -2.88 -15.24
CA VAL A 37 -24.62 -2.48 -14.02
C VAL A 37 -23.16 -2.30 -14.41
N PRO A 38 -22.56 -1.10 -14.25
CA PRO A 38 -21.14 -0.94 -14.52
C PRO A 38 -20.38 -1.91 -13.62
N GLU A 39 -19.56 -2.75 -14.25
CA GLU A 39 -18.63 -3.65 -13.57
C GLU A 39 -17.75 -2.80 -12.63
N PRO A 40 -17.51 -3.21 -11.37
CA PRO A 40 -16.67 -2.44 -10.47
C PRO A 40 -15.27 -2.33 -11.07
N VAL A 41 -14.93 -1.14 -11.58
CA VAL A 41 -13.58 -0.83 -12.04
C VAL A 41 -12.63 -1.01 -10.86
N ALA A 42 -11.74 -2.00 -10.94
CA ALA A 42 -10.76 -2.24 -9.89
C ALA A 42 -9.85 -1.00 -9.77
N SER A 43 -10.02 -0.21 -8.70
CA SER A 43 -9.19 0.95 -8.42
C SER A 43 -7.79 0.52 -7.96
N THR A 44 -6.75 1.16 -8.48
CA THR A 44 -5.38 0.91 -8.02
C THR A 44 -5.27 1.19 -6.51
N PRO A 45 -4.73 0.25 -5.70
CA PRO A 45 -4.57 0.48 -4.27
C PRO A 45 -3.71 1.70 -3.99
N THR A 46 -3.93 2.29 -2.83
CA THR A 46 -3.12 3.38 -2.32
C THR A 46 -1.72 2.93 -1.90
N MET A 47 -0.79 3.86 -1.75
CA MET A 47 0.54 3.54 -1.22
C MET A 47 0.49 2.99 0.22
N ALA A 48 -0.42 3.51 1.07
CA ALA A 48 -0.58 2.98 2.43
C ALA A 48 -1.10 1.53 2.41
N GLU A 49 -2.06 1.20 1.55
CA GLU A 49 -2.55 -0.18 1.38
C GLU A 49 -1.46 -1.11 0.85
N LEU A 50 -0.66 -0.65 -0.13
CA LEU A 50 0.48 -1.39 -0.64
C LEU A 50 1.48 -1.71 0.48
N LEU A 51 1.78 -0.73 1.34
CA LEU A 51 2.69 -0.88 2.49
C LEU A 51 2.17 -1.84 3.57
N GLN A 52 0.88 -2.18 3.58
CA GLN A 52 0.32 -3.18 4.48
C GLN A 52 0.35 -4.60 3.90
N GLN A 53 0.56 -4.78 2.60
CA GLN A 53 0.67 -6.10 1.99
C GLN A 53 1.95 -6.83 2.46
N PRO A 54 1.92 -8.15 2.72
CA PRO A 54 2.98 -8.84 3.46
C PRO A 54 4.42 -8.60 2.97
N VAL A 55 4.65 -8.76 1.66
CA VAL A 55 6.00 -8.59 1.08
C VAL A 55 6.49 -7.15 1.21
N TYR A 56 5.64 -6.17 0.89
CA TYR A 56 5.99 -4.75 0.95
C TYR A 56 6.16 -4.27 2.40
N LYS A 57 5.28 -4.71 3.30
CA LYS A 57 5.36 -4.44 4.74
C LYS A 57 6.67 -4.93 5.32
N ALA A 58 7.06 -6.18 5.05
CA ALA A 58 8.31 -6.74 5.54
C ALA A 58 9.53 -5.93 5.04
N ARG A 59 9.51 -5.51 3.76
CA ARG A 59 10.57 -4.69 3.16
C ARG A 59 10.64 -3.30 3.78
N TRP A 60 9.49 -2.64 3.96
CA TRP A 60 9.39 -1.34 4.62
C TRP A 60 9.91 -1.42 6.06
N GLN A 61 9.42 -2.37 6.85
CA GLN A 61 9.83 -2.55 8.25
C GLN A 61 11.34 -2.81 8.39
N LYS A 62 11.90 -3.62 7.48
CA LYS A 62 13.36 -3.84 7.44
C LYS A 62 14.12 -2.54 7.15
N MET A 63 13.65 -1.75 6.18
CA MET A 63 14.29 -0.49 5.80
C MET A 63 14.25 0.56 6.94
N VAL A 64 13.12 0.67 7.66
CA VAL A 64 12.94 1.70 8.68
C VAL A 64 13.53 1.37 10.06
N LYS A 65 13.90 0.10 10.33
CA LYS A 65 14.38 -0.37 11.65
C LYS A 65 15.55 0.45 12.22
N GLY A 66 16.42 0.99 11.37
CA GLY A 66 17.59 1.80 11.77
C GLY A 66 17.41 3.31 11.60
N GLN A 67 16.25 3.77 11.14
CA GLN A 67 16.03 5.20 10.86
C GLN A 67 15.81 5.97 12.16
N LYS A 68 16.69 6.93 12.44
CA LYS A 68 16.56 7.85 13.58
C LYS A 68 15.45 8.86 13.30
N ASN A 69 14.79 9.35 14.34
CA ASN A 69 13.80 10.42 14.28
C ASN A 69 12.62 10.19 13.31
N LEU A 70 12.34 8.93 12.94
CA LEU A 70 11.20 8.59 12.11
C LEU A 70 9.93 8.47 12.98
N PRO A 71 8.86 9.25 12.72
CA PRO A 71 7.64 9.20 13.52
C PRO A 71 6.86 7.90 13.32
N ALA A 72 5.92 7.60 14.22
CA ALA A 72 5.21 6.33 14.24
C ALA A 72 4.40 6.03 12.96
N TRP A 73 3.71 7.04 12.40
CA TRP A 73 2.93 6.88 11.16
C TRP A 73 3.83 6.44 9.99
N ALA A 74 4.98 7.10 9.87
CA ALA A 74 6.02 6.80 8.90
C ALA A 74 6.60 5.40 9.11
N ARG A 75 7.00 5.04 10.34
CA ARG A 75 7.50 3.69 10.65
C ARG A 75 6.49 2.61 10.30
N LYS A 76 5.20 2.85 10.54
CA LYS A 76 4.13 1.90 10.23
C LYS A 76 3.82 1.81 8.73
N GLY A 77 4.25 2.79 7.94
CA GLY A 77 3.82 2.91 6.54
C GLY A 77 2.32 3.12 6.44
N ALA A 78 1.76 3.89 7.38
CA ALA A 78 0.34 4.14 7.50
C ALA A 78 0.11 5.65 7.54
N GLY A 79 -0.89 6.11 6.80
CA GLY A 79 -1.19 7.53 6.65
C GLY A 79 -2.29 7.73 5.62
N THR A 80 -2.68 8.99 5.41
CA THR A 80 -3.55 9.36 4.30
C THR A 80 -2.74 9.27 3.00
N SER A 81 -3.26 8.62 1.97
CA SER A 81 -2.51 8.36 0.74
C SER A 81 -3.43 8.25 -0.47
N GLY A 82 -2.92 8.67 -1.63
CA GLY A 82 -3.53 8.37 -2.92
C GLY A 82 -3.08 7.02 -3.50
N PRO A 83 -3.65 6.63 -4.66
CA PRO A 83 -3.17 5.50 -5.46
C PRO A 83 -1.66 5.57 -5.69
N TYR A 84 -0.98 4.43 -5.70
CA TYR A 84 0.38 4.40 -6.23
C TYR A 84 0.34 4.37 -7.76
N GLU A 85 1.42 4.83 -8.39
CA GLU A 85 1.65 4.77 -9.83
C GLU A 85 2.73 3.73 -10.15
N ASN A 86 2.64 3.11 -11.34
CA ASN A 86 3.78 2.40 -11.92
C ASN A 86 4.50 3.36 -12.86
N ILE A 87 5.74 3.73 -12.54
CA ILE A 87 6.54 4.65 -13.36
C ILE A 87 7.76 3.94 -13.94
N THR A 88 8.25 4.46 -15.07
CA THR A 88 9.56 4.10 -15.61
C THR A 88 10.52 5.26 -15.36
N TRP A 89 11.69 4.98 -14.79
CA TRP A 89 12.76 5.95 -14.58
C TRP A 89 14.08 5.35 -15.06
N GLY A 90 14.66 5.94 -16.10
CA GLY A 90 15.73 5.30 -16.88
C GLY A 90 15.25 3.98 -17.48
N ALA A 91 16.02 2.89 -17.26
CA ALA A 91 15.68 1.54 -17.72
C ALA A 91 14.93 0.69 -16.68
N GLN A 92 14.50 1.28 -15.56
CA GLN A 92 13.90 0.56 -14.44
C GLN A 92 12.44 0.98 -14.20
N GLN A 93 11.63 0.04 -13.72
CA GLN A 93 10.25 0.26 -13.31
C GLN A 93 10.10 0.29 -11.80
N TYR A 94 9.18 1.14 -11.32
CA TYR A 94 8.94 1.35 -9.89
C TYR A 94 7.45 1.50 -9.60
N LYS A 95 7.05 1.07 -8.41
CA LYS A 95 5.77 1.49 -7.79
C LYS A 95 6.05 2.69 -6.89
N VAL A 96 5.45 3.83 -7.20
CA VAL A 96 5.75 5.10 -6.52
C VAL A 96 4.46 5.77 -6.08
N GLY A 97 4.46 6.39 -4.91
CA GLY A 97 3.26 7.03 -4.36
C GLY A 97 3.56 7.74 -3.06
N SER A 98 2.62 8.56 -2.63
CA SER A 98 2.76 9.39 -1.44
C SER A 98 1.91 8.87 -0.28
N LEU A 99 2.35 9.19 0.93
CA LEU A 99 1.52 9.12 2.13
C LEU A 99 1.85 10.28 3.06
N CYS A 100 0.86 10.75 3.82
CA CYS A 100 1.00 11.85 4.75
C CYS A 100 0.46 11.52 6.14
N LYS A 101 0.92 12.29 7.13
CA LYS A 101 0.45 12.20 8.50
C LYS A 101 -1.05 12.58 8.53
N PRO A 102 -1.92 11.71 9.07
CA PRO A 102 -3.34 12.04 9.21
C PRO A 102 -3.52 13.38 9.93
N HIS A 103 -4.42 14.21 9.40
CA HIS A 103 -4.75 15.56 9.90
C HIS A 103 -3.61 16.59 9.82
N ASP A 104 -2.50 16.28 9.14
CA ASP A 104 -1.32 17.16 9.07
C ASP A 104 -0.54 16.92 7.77
N CYS A 105 -1.28 16.87 6.65
CA CYS A 105 -0.72 16.42 5.39
C CYS A 105 0.19 17.45 4.72
N SER A 106 -0.12 18.74 4.85
CA SER A 106 0.71 19.82 4.29
C SER A 106 2.10 19.84 4.90
N ASN A 107 2.22 19.58 6.20
CA ASN A 107 3.48 19.74 6.90
C ASN A 107 4.25 18.44 7.06
N ASN A 108 3.60 17.27 6.94
CA ASN A 108 4.23 15.98 7.18
C ASN A 108 3.80 14.94 6.15
N PHE A 109 4.64 14.72 5.14
CA PHE A 109 4.36 13.77 4.08
C PHE A 109 5.62 13.07 3.58
N MET A 110 5.46 12.03 2.77
CA MET A 110 6.57 11.35 2.14
C MET A 110 6.19 10.74 0.80
N TRP A 111 7.20 10.61 -0.05
CA TRP A 111 7.17 9.79 -1.25
C TRP A 111 7.88 8.47 -0.99
N VAL A 112 7.31 7.37 -1.48
CA VAL A 112 7.85 6.01 -1.35
C VAL A 112 8.00 5.40 -2.73
N ALA A 113 9.10 4.70 -2.95
CA ALA A 113 9.34 3.97 -4.19
C ALA A 113 9.78 2.53 -3.90
N PHE A 114 9.09 1.58 -4.50
CA PHE A 114 9.51 0.17 -4.57
C PHE A 114 10.06 -0.14 -5.94
N SER A 115 11.24 -0.77 -5.97
CA SER A 115 11.73 -1.48 -7.17
C SER A 115 10.71 -2.53 -7.64
N ASN A 116 10.64 -2.77 -8.96
CA ASN A 116 9.72 -3.76 -9.53
C ASN A 116 9.92 -5.17 -8.96
N ASP A 117 11.17 -5.57 -8.66
CA ASP A 117 11.48 -6.87 -8.05
C ASP A 117 11.17 -6.93 -6.54
N LYS A 118 10.65 -5.84 -5.96
CA LYS A 118 10.25 -5.69 -4.56
C LYS A 118 11.39 -5.92 -3.56
N LYS A 119 12.65 -5.95 -4.01
CA LYS A 119 13.80 -6.19 -3.11
C LYS A 119 14.23 -4.91 -2.41
N HIS A 120 14.03 -3.78 -3.07
CA HIS A 120 14.43 -2.46 -2.58
C HIS A 120 13.23 -1.54 -2.42
N VAL A 121 13.30 -0.73 -1.36
CA VAL A 121 12.34 0.32 -1.05
C VAL A 121 13.10 1.54 -0.53
N TRP A 122 12.68 2.70 -0.99
CA TRP A 122 13.22 3.99 -0.59
C TRP A 122 12.09 4.95 -0.26
N GLY A 123 12.43 6.03 0.44
CA GLY A 123 11.49 7.11 0.63
C GLY A 123 12.17 8.46 0.84
N LEU A 124 11.42 9.51 0.55
CA LEU A 124 11.74 10.89 0.83
C LEU A 124 10.69 11.41 1.80
N ARG A 125 11.04 11.51 3.09
CA ARG A 125 10.17 12.17 4.07
C ARG A 125 10.44 13.66 4.05
N VAL A 126 9.36 14.43 3.98
CA VAL A 126 9.36 15.88 3.96
C VAL A 126 8.67 16.38 5.24
N THR A 127 9.25 17.39 5.86
CA THR A 127 8.62 18.11 6.97
C THR A 127 8.71 19.60 6.71
N VAL A 128 7.57 20.27 6.65
CA VAL A 128 7.50 21.72 6.48
C VAL A 128 7.26 22.34 7.85
N ALA A 129 7.97 23.41 8.18
CA ALA A 129 7.73 24.14 9.43
C ALA A 129 6.32 24.74 9.44
N ASP A 130 5.64 24.65 10.58
CA ASP A 130 4.30 25.22 10.75
C ASP A 130 4.38 26.74 10.91
N LYS A 131 4.36 27.45 9.79
CA LYS A 131 4.53 28.90 9.70
C LYS A 131 3.64 29.48 8.59
N PRO A 132 3.07 30.69 8.77
CA PRO A 132 2.29 31.34 7.72
C PRO A 132 3.04 31.48 6.38
N GLU A 133 4.34 31.78 6.42
CA GLU A 133 5.15 31.96 5.21
C GLU A 133 5.35 30.65 4.41
N ALA A 134 5.18 29.50 5.07
CA ALA A 134 5.31 28.20 4.46
C ALA A 134 4.07 27.81 3.63
N LEU A 135 2.95 28.52 3.76
CA LEU A 135 1.75 28.28 2.94
C LEU A 135 2.02 28.57 1.46
N ASP A 136 2.76 29.65 1.17
CA ASP A 136 3.03 30.06 -0.20
C ASP A 136 4.33 29.51 -0.77
N ASN A 137 5.29 29.16 0.10
CA ASN A 137 6.64 28.73 -0.29
C ASN A 137 7.12 27.56 0.59
N PRO A 138 6.41 26.42 0.60
CA PRO A 138 6.69 25.34 1.54
C PRO A 138 8.12 24.79 1.39
N SER A 139 8.71 24.86 0.18
CA SER A 139 10.06 24.32 -0.07
C SER A 139 11.13 25.02 0.76
N LYS A 140 10.96 26.33 1.02
CA LYS A 140 11.90 27.17 1.79
C LYS A 140 11.94 26.81 3.27
N PHE A 141 10.89 26.14 3.76
CA PHE A 141 10.72 25.73 5.15
C PHE A 141 10.76 24.21 5.32
N ALA A 142 11.12 23.48 4.26
CA ALA A 142 11.14 22.04 4.24
C ALA A 142 12.46 21.46 4.76
N THR A 143 12.35 20.39 5.53
CA THR A 143 13.44 19.48 5.88
C THR A 143 13.21 18.14 5.21
N TYR A 144 14.27 17.54 4.67
CA TYR A 144 14.24 16.28 3.95
C TYR A 144 14.96 15.18 4.73
N GLN A 145 14.35 13.99 4.75
CA GLN A 145 14.96 12.79 5.30
C GLN A 145 14.89 11.65 4.28
N TRP A 146 16.04 11.22 3.79
CA TRP A 146 16.17 10.07 2.91
C TRP A 146 16.07 8.76 3.68
N LEU A 147 15.22 7.86 3.21
CA LEU A 147 14.96 6.55 3.79
C LEU A 147 15.48 5.46 2.84
N GLY A 148 16.19 4.48 3.38
CA GLY A 148 16.71 3.35 2.61
C GLY A 148 18.02 3.60 1.86
N ARG A 149 18.73 4.70 2.16
CA ARG A 149 20.01 5.09 1.52
C ARG A 149 19.93 5.10 -0.02
N PRO A 150 19.00 5.88 -0.61
CA PRO A 150 18.90 6.00 -2.07
C PRO A 150 20.19 6.60 -2.63
N ASN A 151 20.64 6.08 -3.78
CA ASN A 151 21.68 6.73 -4.58
C ASN A 151 21.10 7.96 -5.31
N GLU A 152 21.95 8.72 -5.97
CA GLU A 152 21.56 9.96 -6.66
C GLU A 152 20.43 9.76 -7.67
N ASN A 153 20.45 8.66 -8.44
CA ASN A 153 19.39 8.36 -9.40
C ASN A 153 18.02 8.17 -8.73
N ILE A 154 17.96 7.46 -7.60
CA ILE A 154 16.70 7.29 -6.85
C ILE A 154 16.29 8.57 -6.13
N GLN A 155 17.25 9.36 -5.65
CA GLN A 155 16.96 10.69 -5.08
C GLN A 155 16.32 11.59 -6.14
N ALA A 156 16.90 11.67 -7.34
CA ALA A 156 16.35 12.43 -8.45
C ALA A 156 14.92 12.00 -8.81
N MET A 157 14.65 10.69 -8.87
CA MET A 157 13.31 10.17 -9.15
C MET A 157 12.29 10.59 -8.08
N LEU A 158 12.63 10.48 -6.79
CA LEU A 158 11.73 10.84 -5.68
C LEU A 158 11.53 12.35 -5.58
N THR A 159 12.58 13.15 -5.82
CA THR A 159 12.49 14.61 -5.92
C THR A 159 11.60 15.02 -7.08
N ALA A 160 11.73 14.38 -8.24
CA ALA A 160 10.86 14.66 -9.38
C ALA A 160 9.38 14.35 -9.09
N GLN A 161 9.07 13.38 -8.22
CA GLN A 161 7.67 13.17 -7.80
C GLN A 161 7.17 14.27 -6.87
N LEU A 162 8.01 14.76 -5.97
CA LEU A 162 7.71 15.88 -5.09
C LEU A 162 7.41 17.15 -5.89
N GLU A 163 8.23 17.44 -6.88
CA GLU A 163 8.14 18.64 -7.73
C GLU A 163 6.98 18.60 -8.74
N LYS A 164 6.27 17.47 -8.86
CA LYS A 164 5.01 17.42 -9.63
C LYS A 164 3.89 18.22 -8.98
N ASP A 165 3.93 18.44 -7.67
CA ASP A 165 2.93 19.28 -7.00
C ASP A 165 3.20 20.76 -7.36
N PRO A 166 2.27 21.43 -8.06
CA PRO A 166 2.47 22.83 -8.47
C PRO A 166 2.58 23.79 -7.27
N ASN A 167 2.18 23.38 -6.07
CA ASN A 167 2.32 24.15 -4.85
C ASN A 167 3.71 23.97 -4.21
N TRP A 168 4.53 23.03 -4.70
CA TRP A 168 5.87 22.79 -4.20
C TRP A 168 6.87 23.76 -4.84
N ARG A 169 7.06 24.91 -4.18
CA ARG A 169 7.96 26.00 -4.61
C ARG A 169 8.64 26.67 -3.43
#